data_AF-A0A920QSZ6-F1
#
_entry.id   AF-A0A920QSZ6-F1
#
_cell.length_a   1.000
_cell.length_b   1.000
_cell.length_c   1.000
_cell.angle_alpha   90.00
_cell.angle_beta   90.00
_cell.angle_gamma   90.00
#
_symmetry.space_group_name_H-M   'P 1'
#
loop_
_entity.id
_entity.type
_entity.pdbx_description
1 polymer ?
#
loop_
_entity_poly.entity_id
_entity_poly.type
_entity_poly.pdbx_seq_one_letter_code
_entity_poly.pdbx_strand_id
1 'polypeptide(L)'
;MRGYGASLGSIPDYTGSPDNRPGMLLSGVRSGGPAEQAGLKRGDRIIELVGREVRDIYDLMYILREVRPGEQGNVVFERDGDTIGRTVTFSESARR
;
A
#
# COMPACT_ATOMS: atom_id res chain seq x y z
N MET A 1 -17.57 16.72 -7.03
CA MET A 1 -17.03 16.32 -5.73
C MET A 1 -16.12 15.11 -5.96
N ARG A 2 -14.80 15.26 -5.91
CA ARG A 2 -13.87 14.16 -6.19
C ARG A 2 -13.66 13.38 -4.89
N GLY A 3 -14.29 12.21 -4.80
CA GLY A 3 -14.08 11.28 -3.69
C GLY A 3 -12.59 10.92 -3.59
N TYR A 4 -12.05 11.00 -2.38
CA TYR A 4 -10.74 10.46 -2.05
C TYR A 4 -10.71 9.00 -2.52
N GLY A 5 -9.68 8.63 -3.28
CA GLY A 5 -9.62 7.38 -4.06
C GLY A 5 -9.71 6.09 -3.23
N ALA A 6 -9.33 4.98 -3.84
CA ALA A 6 -9.21 3.70 -3.17
C ALA A 6 -8.30 3.76 -1.93
N SER A 7 -8.62 2.95 -0.92
CA SER A 7 -7.78 2.74 0.26
C SER A 7 -7.21 1.33 0.26
N LEU A 8 -5.92 1.23 0.53
CA LEU A 8 -5.22 -0.03 0.78
C LEU A 8 -5.32 -0.45 2.26
N GLY A 9 -5.62 0.48 3.17
CA GLY A 9 -5.51 0.22 4.61
C GLY A 9 -4.07 0.07 5.11
N SER A 10 -3.07 0.50 4.34
CA SER A 10 -1.68 0.60 4.77
C SER A 10 -1.49 1.75 5.76
N ILE A 11 -0.59 1.59 6.73
CA ILE A 11 -0.12 2.65 7.61
C ILE A 11 1.33 2.95 7.24
N PRO A 12 1.58 4.04 6.50
CA PRO A 12 2.93 4.44 6.11
C PRO A 12 3.80 4.74 7.34
N ASP A 13 5.09 4.40 7.27
CA ASP A 13 6.09 4.99 8.15
C ASP A 13 6.55 6.33 7.57
N TYR A 14 6.18 7.44 8.25
CA TYR A 14 6.51 8.80 7.80
C TYR A 14 7.85 9.30 8.32
N THR A 15 8.57 8.51 9.12
CA THR A 15 9.89 8.90 9.62
C THR A 15 10.97 8.92 8.54
N GLY A 16 10.60 8.51 7.31
CA GLY A 16 11.47 8.37 6.15
C GLY A 16 11.81 6.90 5.89
N SER A 17 12.50 6.61 4.78
CA SER A 17 13.19 5.32 4.61
C SER A 17 14.50 5.40 5.41
N PRO A 18 14.60 4.81 6.61
CA PRO A 18 15.80 4.92 7.44
C PRO A 18 17.06 4.35 6.75
N ASP A 19 16.86 3.52 5.74
CA ASP A 19 17.86 2.86 4.92
C ASP A 19 18.09 3.54 3.55
N ASN A 20 17.45 4.68 3.28
CA ASN A 20 17.44 5.35 1.96
C ASN A 20 17.04 4.44 0.78
N ARG A 21 16.31 3.35 1.04
CA ARG A 21 15.80 2.48 -0.02
C ARG A 21 14.50 3.06 -0.61
N PRO A 22 14.29 2.92 -1.93
CA PRO A 22 13.00 3.22 -2.54
C PRO A 22 11.91 2.30 -1.96
N GLY A 23 10.67 2.71 -2.07
CA GLY A 23 9.52 1.99 -1.56
C GLY A 23 8.89 2.63 -0.34
N MET A 24 7.70 2.14 -0.01
CA MET A 24 6.93 2.60 1.14
C MET A 24 7.01 1.56 2.27
N LEU A 25 7.81 1.86 3.30
CA LEU A 25 7.85 1.06 4.52
C LEU A 25 6.53 1.21 5.31
N LEU A 26 5.97 0.09 5.74
CA LEU A 26 4.75 0.06 6.53
C LEU A 26 5.09 0.02 8.02
N SER A 27 4.62 1.02 8.76
CA SER A 27 4.60 0.99 10.22
C SER A 27 3.47 0.07 10.76
N GLY A 28 2.52 -0.29 9.89
CA GLY A 28 1.48 -1.27 10.15
C GLY A 28 0.44 -1.35 9.05
N VAL A 29 -0.63 -2.09 9.32
CA VAL A 29 -1.83 -2.20 8.48
C VAL A 29 -3.06 -2.00 9.35
N ARG A 30 -4.14 -1.45 8.78
CA ARG A 30 -5.42 -1.32 9.46
C ARG A 30 -6.05 -2.70 9.60
N SER A 31 -6.48 -3.04 10.82
CA SER A 31 -7.18 -4.30 11.07
C SER A 31 -8.50 -4.37 10.30
N GLY A 32 -8.77 -5.53 9.72
CA GLY A 32 -9.87 -5.79 8.78
C GLY A 32 -9.72 -5.11 7.42
N GLY A 33 -8.64 -4.37 7.17
CA GLY A 33 -8.43 -3.63 5.93
C GLY A 33 -7.86 -4.48 4.79
N PRO A 34 -7.88 -3.96 3.54
CA PRO A 34 -7.40 -4.68 2.37
C PRO A 34 -5.96 -5.21 2.47
N ALA A 35 -5.04 -4.40 3.00
CA ALA A 35 -3.65 -4.79 3.21
C ALA A 35 -3.54 -5.99 4.16
N GLU A 36 -4.24 -5.97 5.30
CA GLU A 36 -4.23 -7.09 6.25
C GLU A 36 -4.84 -8.36 5.62
N GLN A 37 -5.95 -8.22 4.89
CA GLN A 37 -6.60 -9.34 4.19
C GLN A 37 -5.70 -9.96 3.11
N ALA A 38 -4.88 -9.13 2.44
CA ALA A 38 -3.86 -9.58 1.49
C ALA A 38 -2.59 -10.15 2.18
N GLY A 39 -2.54 -10.11 3.52
CA GLY A 39 -1.44 -10.65 4.33
C GLY A 39 -0.24 -9.72 4.48
N LEU A 40 -0.39 -8.42 4.19
CA LEU A 40 0.61 -7.41 4.50
C LEU A 40 0.65 -7.14 6.00
N LYS A 41 1.81 -6.75 6.51
CA LYS A 41 2.07 -6.54 7.94
C LYS A 41 3.06 -5.40 8.14
N ARG A 42 3.25 -5.00 9.41
CA ARG A 42 4.31 -4.07 9.81
C ARG A 42 5.68 -4.59 9.37
N GLY A 43 6.51 -3.69 8.84
CA GLY A 43 7.86 -4.01 8.35
C GLY A 43 7.92 -4.39 6.87
N ASP A 44 6.77 -4.56 6.21
CA ASP A 44 6.76 -4.72 4.76
C ASP A 44 7.12 -3.41 4.08
N ARG A 45 7.84 -3.50 2.97
CA ARG A 45 8.14 -2.36 2.10
C ARG A 45 7.47 -2.55 0.76
N ILE A 46 6.45 -1.75 0.46
CA ILE A 46 5.77 -1.79 -0.84
C ILE A 46 6.70 -1.18 -1.89
N ILE A 47 6.94 -1.92 -2.97
CA ILE A 47 7.79 -1.49 -4.09
C ILE A 47 7.01 -1.39 -5.41
N GLU A 48 5.83 -2.00 -5.49
CA GLU A 48 4.94 -1.90 -6.65
C GLU A 48 3.47 -1.98 -6.22
N LEU A 49 2.61 -1.22 -6.88
CA LEU A 49 1.17 -1.30 -6.74
C LEU A 49 0.51 -1.16 -8.11
N VAL A 50 -0.34 -2.12 -8.47
CA VAL A 50 -1.11 -2.14 -9.75
C VAL A 50 -0.17 -2.01 -10.96
N GLY A 51 0.96 -2.73 -10.94
CA GLY A 51 1.94 -2.71 -12.04
C GLY A 51 2.75 -1.41 -12.13
N ARG A 52 2.67 -0.53 -11.12
CA ARG A 52 3.38 0.74 -11.07
C ARG A 52 4.35 0.76 -9.90
N GLU A 53 5.58 1.19 -10.19
CA GLU A 53 6.63 1.32 -9.18
C GLU A 53 6.21 2.30 -8.07
N VAL A 54 6.51 1.93 -6.84
CA VAL A 54 6.32 2.76 -5.64
C VAL A 54 7.71 3.07 -5.10
N ARG A 55 8.16 4.32 -5.21
CA ARG A 55 9.46 4.73 -4.66
C ARG A 55 9.30 5.49 -3.36
N ASP A 56 8.15 6.12 -3.15
CA ASP A 56 7.83 6.88 -1.95
C ASP A 56 6.31 6.93 -1.68
N ILE A 57 5.93 7.69 -0.65
CA ILE A 57 4.53 7.91 -0.28
C ILE A 57 3.73 8.62 -1.37
N TYR A 58 4.36 9.50 -2.16
CA TYR A 58 3.67 10.27 -3.19
C TYR A 58 3.27 9.39 -4.37
N ASP A 59 4.15 8.48 -4.79
CA ASP A 59 3.86 7.46 -5.79
C ASP A 59 2.68 6.58 -5.33
N LEU A 60 2.73 6.08 -4.09
CA LEU A 60 1.65 5.26 -3.52
C LEU A 60 0.30 6.01 -3.51
N MET A 61 0.28 7.25 -3.01
CA MET A 61 -0.93 8.07 -2.95
C MET A 61 -1.42 8.48 -4.35
N TYR A 62 -0.54 8.60 -5.33
CA TYR A 62 -0.90 8.86 -6.72
C TYR A 62 -1.61 7.64 -7.32
N ILE A 63 -1.06 6.43 -7.17
CA ILE A 63 -1.66 5.19 -7.67
C ILE A 63 -3.03 4.96 -7.03
N LEU A 64 -3.15 5.10 -5.70
CA LEU A 64 -4.41 4.91 -4.99
C LEU A 64 -5.53 5.89 -5.40
N ARG A 65 -5.17 7.08 -5.89
CA ARG A 65 -6.14 8.05 -6.44
C ARG A 65 -6.73 7.63 -7.78
N GLU A 66 -6.02 6.81 -8.55
CA GLU A 66 -6.47 6.33 -9.86
C GLU A 66 -7.27 5.04 -9.76
N VAL A 67 -7.05 4.27 -8.69
CA VAL A 67 -7.74 3.01 -8.43
C VAL A 67 -9.14 3.25 -7.85
N ARG A 68 -10.11 2.43 -8.25
CA ARG A 68 -11.48 2.48 -7.73
C ARG A 68 -11.67 1.52 -6.54
N PRO A 69 -12.47 1.92 -5.53
CA PRO A 69 -12.96 0.98 -4.53
C PRO A 69 -13.64 -0.24 -5.17
N GLY A 70 -13.40 -1.42 -4.61
CA GLY A 70 -13.88 -2.71 -5.12
C GLY A 70 -13.05 -3.31 -6.24
N GLU A 71 -12.10 -2.55 -6.82
CA GLU A 71 -11.16 -3.07 -7.81
C GLU A 71 -10.12 -3.97 -7.15
N GLN A 72 -9.59 -4.93 -7.92
CA GLN A 72 -8.47 -5.77 -7.50
C GLN A 72 -7.18 -5.27 -8.15
N GLY A 73 -6.09 -5.31 -7.41
CA GLY A 73 -4.76 -4.99 -7.90
C GLY A 73 -3.70 -5.89 -7.30
N ASN A 74 -2.56 -6.01 -7.99
CA ASN A 74 -1.40 -6.65 -7.42
C ASN A 74 -0.62 -5.64 -6.57
N VAL A 75 -0.18 -6.05 -5.39
CA VAL A 75 0.80 -5.33 -4.57
C VAL A 75 2.04 -6.20 -4.45
N VAL A 76 3.21 -5.60 -4.73
CA VAL A 76 4.51 -6.25 -4.55
C VAL A 76 5.24 -5.55 -3.42
N PHE A 77 5.71 -6.33 -2.46
CA PHE A 77 6.42 -5.83 -1.30
C PHE A 77 7.61 -6.72 -0.94
N GLU A 78 8.58 -6.11 -0.27
CA GLU A 78 9.71 -6.81 0.33
C GLU A 78 9.43 -7.11 1.80
N ARG A 79 9.77 -8.32 2.22
CA ARG A 79 9.66 -8.78 3.60
C ARG A 79 10.81 -9.73 3.89
N ASP A 80 11.60 -9.44 4.92
CA ASP A 80 12.70 -10.30 5.36
C ASP A 80 13.72 -10.65 4.24
N GLY A 81 13.83 -9.79 3.22
CA GLY A 81 14.70 -9.97 2.04
C GLY A 81 14.01 -10.61 0.83
N ASP A 82 12.81 -11.16 0.99
CA ASP A 82 12.04 -11.77 -0.09
C ASP A 82 11.09 -10.77 -0.74
N THR A 83 10.94 -10.87 -2.06
CA THR A 83 9.93 -10.14 -2.83
C THR A 83 8.65 -10.97 -2.94
N ILE A 84 7.53 -10.43 -2.45
CA ILE A 84 6.25 -11.13 -2.35
C ILE A 84 5.18 -10.34 -3.12
N GLY A 85 4.48 -11.03 -4.03
CA GLY A 85 3.31 -10.52 -4.73
C GLY A 85 2.00 -11.01 -4.08
N ARG A 86 1.04 -10.11 -3.88
CA ARG A 86 -0.30 -10.43 -3.38
C ARG A 86 -1.36 -9.65 -4.14
N THR A 87 -2.49 -10.31 -4.40
CA THR A 87 -3.68 -9.61 -4.88
C THR A 87 -4.40 -8.96 -3.70
N VAL A 88 -4.81 -7.71 -3.88
CA VAL A 88 -5.57 -6.95 -2.89
C VAL A 88 -6.83 -6.37 -3.53
N THR A 89 -7.93 -6.39 -2.78
CA THR A 89 -9.20 -5.74 -3.17
C THR A 89 -9.32 -4.41 -2.45
N PHE A 90 -9.22 -3.30 -3.18
CA PHE A 90 -9.21 -1.98 -2.55
C PHE A 90 -10.57 -1.64 -1.95
N SER A 91 -10.56 -1.03 -0.76
CA SER A 91 -11.80 -0.57 -0.11
C SER A 91 -11.99 0.92 -0.35
N GLU A 92 -13.20 1.41 -0.05
CA GLU A 92 -13.42 2.84 0.01
C GLU A 92 -12.58 3.46 1.15
N SER A 93 -12.16 4.71 0.97
CA SER A 93 -11.52 5.50 2.01
C SER A 93 -12.46 5.67 3.20
N ALA A 94 -12.36 4.80 4.21
CA ALA A 94 -13.21 4.87 5.39
C ALA A 94 -13.00 6.21 6.13
N ARG A 95 -14.02 7.06 6.10
CA ARG A 95 -14.18 8.21 7.00
C ARG A 95 -14.35 7.67 8.42
N ARG A 96 -13.34 7.86 9.27
CA ARG A 96 -13.53 7.92 10.72
C ARG A 96 -12.68 9.06 11.25
#